data_AF-A0A836P543-F1
#
_entry.id   AF-A0A836P543-F1
#
_cell.length_a   1.000
_cell.length_b   1.000
_cell.length_c   1.000
_cell.angle_alpha   90.00
_cell.angle_beta   90.00
_cell.angle_gamma   90.00
#
_symmetry.space_group_name_H-M   'P 1'
#
loop_
_entity.id
_entity.type
_entity.pdbx_description
1 polymer ?
#
loop_
_entity_poly.entity_id
_entity_poly.type
_entity_poly.pdbx_seq_one_letter_code
_entity_poly.pdbx_strand_id
1 'polypeptide(L)'
;MTIKTLALQCRDAAHVVSQLSAQAKRALLEAMAVALEADAAAILAANARDLEAARAKGTGSAMLDRLALDDKRLAGIAAALREVALLPDPVGQITREDVRPNGIRVQKVRVPLGVIAMIYEAR
;
A
#
# COMPACT_ATOMS: atom_id res chain seq x y z
N MET A 1 5.24 -2.92 21.93
CA MET A 1 4.55 -1.79 21.25
C MET A 1 3.07 -2.13 21.16
N THR A 2 2.15 -1.22 21.51
CA THR A 2 0.69 -1.54 21.52
C THR A 2 0.04 -1.20 20.18
N ILE A 3 -1.09 -1.84 19.85
CA ILE A 3 -1.91 -1.48 18.66
C ILE A 3 -2.31 0.00 18.71
N LYS A 4 -2.65 0.53 19.89
CA LYS A 4 -2.95 1.96 20.07
C LYS A 4 -1.77 2.84 19.64
N THR A 5 -0.55 2.48 20.04
CA THR A 5 0.67 3.21 19.65
C THR A 5 0.86 3.19 18.13
N LEU A 6 0.72 2.03 17.49
CA LEU A 6 0.82 1.90 16.03
C LEU A 6 -0.23 2.75 15.31
N ALA A 7 -1.49 2.70 15.76
CA ALA A 7 -2.57 3.47 15.16
C ALA A 7 -2.35 4.99 15.28
N LEU A 8 -1.80 5.46 16.41
CA LEU A 8 -1.45 6.87 16.60
C LEU A 8 -0.32 7.29 15.64
N GLN A 9 0.71 6.47 15.46
CA GLN A 9 1.78 6.74 14.49
C GLN A 9 1.25 6.75 13.05
N CYS A 10 0.37 5.81 12.68
CA CYS A 10 -0.27 5.81 11.38
C CYS A 10 -1.11 7.07 11.15
N ARG A 11 -1.84 7.55 12.17
CA ARG A 11 -2.61 8.80 12.10
C ARG A 11 -1.69 9.99 11.82
N ASP A 12 -0.57 10.08 12.53
CA ASP A 12 0.37 11.19 12.38
C ASP A 12 1.03 11.14 10.98
N ALA A 13 1.40 9.94 10.50
CA ALA A 13 1.92 9.73 9.15
C ALA A 13 0.89 10.01 8.05
N ALA A 14 -0.39 9.71 8.25
CA ALA A 14 -1.44 9.93 7.26
C ALA A 14 -1.59 11.40 6.88
N HIS A 15 -1.30 12.32 7.81
CA HIS A 15 -1.28 13.75 7.53
C HIS A 15 -0.13 14.16 6.61
N VAL A 16 1.05 13.56 6.79
CA VAL A 16 2.21 13.80 5.92
C VAL A 16 1.95 13.22 4.53
N VAL A 17 1.42 11.99 4.46
CA VAL A 17 1.14 11.30 3.19
C VAL A 17 0.05 12.01 2.39
N SER A 18 -0.96 12.59 3.03
CA SER A 18 -2.05 13.31 2.35
C SER A 18 -1.59 14.58 1.64
N GLN A 19 -0.45 15.15 2.03
CA GLN A 19 0.14 16.36 1.46
C GLN A 19 1.12 16.08 0.32
N LEU A 20 1.47 14.81 0.07
CA LEU A 20 2.38 14.46 -1.00
C LEU A 20 1.78 14.77 -2.37
N SER A 21 2.60 15.36 -3.25
CA SER A 21 2.25 15.54 -4.65
C SER A 21 2.08 14.20 -5.35
N ALA A 22 1.35 14.19 -6.47
CA ALA A 22 1.23 13.00 -7.32
C ALA A 22 2.62 12.46 -7.73
N GLN A 23 3.57 13.35 -8.05
CA GLN A 23 4.94 12.97 -8.40
C GLN A 23 5.69 12.32 -7.23
N ALA A 24 5.55 12.86 -6.00
CA ALA A 24 6.19 12.29 -4.82
C ALA A 24 5.62 10.90 -4.48
N LYS A 25 4.30 10.71 -4.60
CA LYS A 25 3.65 9.40 -4.42
C LYS A 25 4.13 8.38 -5.46
N ARG A 26 4.28 8.80 -6.72
CA ARG A 26 4.86 7.96 -7.78
C ARG A 26 6.28 7.53 -7.50
N ALA A 27 7.14 8.49 -7.12
CA ALA A 27 8.53 8.20 -6.78
C ALA A 27 8.64 7.26 -5.59
N LEU A 28 7.78 7.40 -4.57
CA LEU A 28 7.71 6.50 -3.44
C LEU A 28 7.36 5.06 -3.88
N LEU A 29 6.32 4.89 -4.70
CA LEU A 29 5.92 3.57 -5.20
C LEU A 29 7.00 2.92 -6.08
N GLU A 30 7.68 3.70 -6.92
CA GLU A 30 8.81 3.21 -7.71
C GLU A 30 9.97 2.77 -6.81
N ALA A 31 10.32 3.57 -5.80
CA ALA A 31 11.37 3.23 -4.85
C ALA A 31 11.05 1.94 -4.07
N MET A 32 9.78 1.72 -3.71
CA MET A 32 9.33 0.47 -3.10
C MET A 32 9.49 -0.73 -4.05
N ALA A 33 9.17 -0.57 -5.34
CA ALA A 33 9.34 -1.62 -6.34
C ALA A 33 10.83 -1.99 -6.52
N VAL A 34 11.70 -0.99 -6.64
CA VAL A 34 13.16 -1.18 -6.73
C VAL A 34 13.71 -1.86 -5.47
N ALA A 35 13.24 -1.48 -4.28
CA ALA A 35 13.69 -2.11 -3.03
C ALA A 35 13.29 -3.59 -2.96
N LEU A 36 12.08 -3.95 -3.37
CA LEU A 36 11.64 -5.34 -3.43
C LEU A 36 12.51 -6.19 -4.36
N GLU A 37 12.91 -5.64 -5.50
CA GLU A 37 13.79 -6.31 -6.46
C GLU A 37 15.22 -6.44 -5.93
N ALA A 38 15.75 -5.39 -5.30
CA ALA A 38 17.09 -5.40 -4.71
C ALA A 38 17.21 -6.39 -3.54
N ASP A 39 16.15 -6.50 -2.72
CA ASP A 39 16.12 -7.36 -1.54
C ASP A 39 15.48 -8.74 -1.80
N ALA A 40 15.27 -9.11 -3.07
CA ALA A 40 14.54 -10.31 -3.46
C ALA A 40 15.06 -11.58 -2.79
N ALA A 41 16.38 -11.79 -2.80
CA ALA A 41 17.00 -12.96 -2.18
C ALA A 41 16.73 -13.03 -0.66
N ALA A 42 16.76 -11.88 0.03
CA ALA A 42 16.51 -11.81 1.47
C ALA A 42 15.03 -12.10 1.79
N ILE A 43 14.12 -11.56 0.98
CA ILE A 43 12.67 -11.77 1.10
C ILE A 43 12.33 -13.25 0.89
N LEU A 44 12.84 -13.88 -0.18
CA LEU A 44 12.59 -15.28 -0.47
C LEU A 44 13.18 -16.22 0.59
N ALA A 45 14.38 -15.92 1.11
CA ALA A 45 14.96 -16.66 2.22
C ALA A 45 14.16 -16.52 3.53
N ALA A 46 13.53 -15.37 3.77
CA ALA A 46 12.61 -15.19 4.89
C ALA A 46 11.32 -16.01 4.68
N ASN A 47 10.70 -15.92 3.50
CA ASN A 47 9.48 -16.65 3.19
C ASN A 47 9.67 -18.18 3.26
N ALA A 48 10.83 -18.69 2.84
CA ALA A 48 11.15 -20.11 2.98
C ALA A 48 11.09 -20.58 4.45
N ARG A 49 11.61 -19.77 5.39
CA ARG A 49 11.54 -20.07 6.83
C ARG A 49 10.09 -20.05 7.34
N ASP A 50 9.26 -19.14 6.85
CA ASP A 50 7.84 -19.08 7.19
C ASP A 50 7.08 -20.32 6.67
N LEU A 51 7.40 -20.77 5.46
CA LEU A 51 6.83 -22.00 4.89
C LEU A 51 7.19 -23.24 5.71
N GLU A 52 8.45 -23.38 6.13
CA GLU A 52 8.84 -24.51 6.99
C GLU A 52 8.12 -24.46 8.35
N ALA A 53 8.03 -23.28 8.96
CA ALA A 53 7.30 -23.10 10.21
C ALA A 53 5.81 -23.43 10.07
N ALA A 54 5.18 -23.06 8.95
CA ALA A 54 3.79 -23.36 8.66
C ALA A 54 3.56 -24.86 8.41
N ARG A 55 4.46 -25.52 7.67
CA ARG A 55 4.42 -26.98 7.48
C ARG A 55 4.52 -27.73 8.81
N ALA A 56 5.45 -27.33 9.68
CA ALA A 56 5.62 -27.92 11.00
C ALA A 56 4.38 -27.76 11.90
N LYS A 57 3.56 -26.71 11.68
CA LYS A 57 2.30 -26.48 12.37
C LYS A 57 1.10 -27.22 11.75
N GLY A 58 1.31 -27.99 10.68
CA GLY A 58 0.26 -28.73 9.99
C GLY A 58 -0.66 -27.84 9.14
N THR A 59 -0.16 -26.67 8.69
CA THR A 59 -0.92 -25.81 7.77
C THR A 59 -1.22 -26.53 6.46
N GLY A 60 -2.48 -26.46 6.00
CA GLY A 60 -2.93 -27.14 4.79
C GLY A 60 -2.25 -26.64 3.51
N SER A 61 -2.13 -27.51 2.50
CA SER A 61 -1.42 -27.24 1.24
C SER A 61 -1.90 -25.99 0.51
N ALA A 62 -3.22 -25.73 0.49
CA ALA A 62 -3.78 -24.54 -0.14
C ALA A 62 -3.31 -23.24 0.52
N MET A 63 -3.16 -23.23 1.85
CA MET A 63 -2.69 -22.05 2.58
C MET A 63 -1.17 -21.88 2.44
N LEU A 64 -0.42 -22.98 2.30
CA LEU A 64 1.01 -22.93 1.99
C LEU A 64 1.27 -22.36 0.59
N ASP A 65 0.46 -22.72 -0.41
CA ASP A 65 0.60 -22.16 -1.76
C ASP A 65 0.33 -20.64 -1.79
N ARG A 66 -0.62 -20.17 -0.99
CA ARG A 66 -0.91 -18.75 -0.78
C ARG A 66 0.21 -18.00 -0.06
N LEU A 67 0.82 -18.65 0.93
CA LEU A 67 1.94 -18.09 1.68
C LEU A 67 3.24 -18.05 0.84
N ALA A 68 3.39 -18.95 -0.13
CA ALA A 68 4.62 -19.09 -0.90
C ALA A 68 4.89 -17.88 -1.80
N LEU A 69 6.12 -17.39 -1.74
CA LEU A 69 6.69 -16.44 -2.67
C LEU A 69 7.76 -17.14 -3.51
N ASP A 70 7.81 -16.74 -4.78
CA ASP A 70 8.86 -17.07 -5.73
C ASP A 70 9.27 -15.80 -6.48
N ASP A 71 10.32 -15.87 -7.29
CA ASP A 71 10.81 -14.71 -8.07
C ASP A 71 9.71 -14.10 -8.95
N LYS A 72 8.84 -14.93 -9.52
CA LYS A 72 7.75 -14.47 -10.40
C LYS A 72 6.68 -13.70 -9.63
N ARG A 73 6.26 -14.19 -8.45
CA ARG A 73 5.29 -13.54 -7.57
C ARG A 73 5.86 -12.22 -7.05
N LEU A 74 7.13 -12.19 -6.66
CA LEU A 74 7.77 -10.98 -6.17
C LEU A 74 7.92 -9.92 -7.28
N ALA A 75 8.34 -10.33 -8.48
CA ALA A 75 8.35 -9.46 -9.65
C ALA A 75 6.95 -8.93 -10.00
N GLY A 76 5.91 -9.76 -9.84
CA GLY A 76 4.52 -9.36 -9.99
C GLY A 76 4.09 -8.28 -8.99
N ILE A 77 4.53 -8.37 -7.73
CA ILE A 77 4.26 -7.35 -6.70
C ILE A 77 4.96 -6.02 -7.06
N ALA A 78 6.22 -6.08 -7.48
CA ALA A 78 6.96 -4.90 -7.92
C ALA A 78 6.31 -4.25 -9.15
N ALA A 79 5.88 -5.05 -10.14
CA ALA A 79 5.13 -4.57 -11.30
C ALA A 79 3.80 -3.91 -10.89
N ALA A 80 3.04 -4.51 -9.98
CA ALA A 80 1.78 -3.94 -9.49
C ALA A 80 1.98 -2.58 -8.81
N LEU A 81 3.08 -2.37 -8.07
CA LEU A 81 3.42 -1.05 -7.51
C LEU A 81 3.63 -0.01 -8.62
N ARG A 82 4.35 -0.38 -9.69
CA ARG A 82 4.57 0.50 -10.84
C ARG A 82 3.28 0.79 -11.59
N GLU A 83 2.43 -0.20 -11.79
CA GLU A 83 1.10 -0.02 -12.40
C GLU A 83 0.26 0.98 -11.59
N VAL A 84 0.21 0.84 -10.27
CA VAL A 84 -0.51 1.77 -9.39
C VAL A 84 0.09 3.17 -9.45
N ALA A 85 1.43 3.30 -9.54
CA ALA A 85 2.08 4.60 -9.69
C ALA A 85 1.63 5.34 -10.96
N LEU A 86 1.35 4.62 -12.05
CA LEU A 86 0.90 5.23 -13.30
C LEU A 86 -0.53 5.75 -13.23
N LEU A 87 -1.36 5.27 -12.30
CA LEU A 87 -2.75 5.70 -12.20
C LEU A 87 -2.88 7.21 -11.92
N PRO A 88 -3.94 7.87 -12.42
CA PRO A 88 -4.25 9.24 -12.05
C PRO A 88 -4.49 9.37 -10.55
N ASP A 89 -3.91 10.40 -9.95
CA ASP A 89 -4.09 10.67 -8.52
C ASP A 89 -5.52 11.17 -8.26
N PRO A 90 -6.31 10.48 -7.42
CA PRO A 90 -7.67 10.89 -7.10
C PRO A 90 -7.73 12.04 -6.09
N VAL A 91 -6.65 12.30 -5.35
CA VAL A 91 -6.63 13.30 -4.28
C VAL A 91 -6.57 14.71 -4.86
N GLY A 92 -7.39 15.62 -4.34
CA GLY A 92 -7.47 17.00 -4.80
C GLY A 92 -8.37 17.21 -6.03
N GLN A 93 -8.96 16.15 -6.59
CA GLN A 93 -9.89 16.28 -7.72
C GLN A 93 -11.17 17.00 -7.29
N ILE A 94 -11.51 18.08 -8.00
CA ILE A 94 -12.79 18.78 -7.87
C ILE A 94 -13.86 17.98 -8.63
N THR A 95 -14.90 17.57 -7.92
CA THR A 95 -16.03 16.78 -8.46
C THR A 95 -17.28 17.63 -8.70
N ARG A 96 -17.34 18.81 -8.08
CA ARG A 96 -18.39 19.80 -8.29
C ARG A 96 -17.83 21.17 -7.98
N GLU A 97 -18.15 22.14 -8.81
CA GLU A 97 -17.85 23.55 -8.59
C GLU A 97 -19.08 24.39 -8.96
N ASP A 98 -19.38 25.38 -8.13
CA ASP A 98 -20.46 26.34 -8.39
C ASP A 98 -20.13 27.71 -7.77
N VAL A 99 -20.63 28.78 -8.38
CA VAL A 99 -20.48 30.15 -7.88
C VAL A 99 -21.84 30.66 -7.47
N ARG A 100 -21.99 30.98 -6.18
CA ARG A 100 -23.23 31.47 -5.60
C ARG A 100 -23.53 32.90 -6.08
N PRO A 101 -24.80 33.35 -6.08
CA PRO A 101 -25.17 34.71 -6.49
C PRO A 101 -24.47 35.84 -5.71
N ASN A 102 -23.97 35.54 -4.51
CA ASN A 102 -23.19 36.45 -3.68
C ASN A 102 -21.67 36.40 -3.94
N GLY A 103 -21.23 35.69 -4.98
CA GLY A 103 -19.82 35.58 -5.38
C GLY A 103 -19.01 34.47 -4.69
N ILE A 104 -19.60 33.71 -3.75
CA ILE A 104 -18.89 32.62 -3.08
C ILE A 104 -18.68 31.44 -4.04
N ARG A 105 -17.43 31.01 -4.19
CA ARG A 105 -17.07 29.77 -4.91
C ARG A 105 -17.16 28.57 -3.97
N VAL A 106 -17.93 27.57 -4.34
CA VAL A 106 -18.11 26.33 -3.58
C VAL A 106 -17.58 25.16 -4.40
N GLN A 107 -16.68 24.37 -3.81
CA GLN A 107 -16.07 23.20 -4.46
C GLN A 107 -16.26 21.94 -3.60
N LYS A 108 -16.52 20.81 -4.26
CA LYS A 108 -16.48 19.47 -3.64
C LYS A 108 -15.21 18.76 -4.10
N VAL A 109 -14.27 18.56 -3.19
CA VAL A 109 -12.94 18.01 -3.48
C VAL A 109 -12.78 16.61 -2.89
N ARG A 110 -12.12 15.70 -3.62
CA ARG A 110 -11.74 14.39 -3.09
C ARG A 110 -10.58 14.50 -2.12
N VAL A 111 -10.73 13.90 -0.94
CA VAL A 111 -9.69 13.80 0.09
C VAL A 111 -9.47 12.32 0.46
N PRO A 112 -8.29 11.95 0.99
CA PRO A 112 -8.06 10.61 1.51
C PRO A 112 -9.01 10.28 2.66
N LEU A 113 -9.36 9.00 2.83
CA LEU A 113 -10.14 8.55 3.99
C LEU A 113 -9.38 8.71 5.32
N GLY A 114 -8.04 8.69 5.27
CA GLY A 114 -7.17 8.70 6.44
C GLY A 114 -6.42 7.38 6.59
N VAL A 115 -6.56 6.72 7.73
CA VAL A 115 -5.88 5.46 8.04
C VAL A 115 -6.76 4.27 7.65
N ILE A 116 -6.17 3.30 6.95
CA ILE A 116 -6.83 2.04 6.58
C ILE A 116 -6.18 0.89 7.37
N ALA A 117 -6.98 0.16 8.13
CA ALA A 117 -6.54 -1.09 8.75
C ALA A 117 -6.77 -2.27 7.80
N MET A 118 -5.70 -2.89 7.33
CA MET A 118 -5.76 -4.08 6.50
C MET A 118 -5.54 -5.32 7.36
N ILE A 119 -6.57 -6.16 7.50
CA ILE A 119 -6.50 -7.46 8.16
C ILE A 119 -6.63 -8.51 7.07
N TYR A 120 -5.58 -9.32 6.90
CA TYR A 120 -5.52 -10.36 5.89
C TYR A 120 -5.02 -11.66 6.50
N GLU A 121 -5.51 -12.76 5.97
CA GLU A 121 -4.89 -14.09 6.09
C GLU A 121 -4.08 -14.35 4.81
N ALA A 122 -3.21 -15.37 4.83
CA ALA A 122 -2.49 -15.82 3.63
C ALA A 122 -3.49 -15.98 2.48
N ARG A 123 -3.42 -15.06 1.52
CA ARG A 123 -4.32 -14.94 0.38
C ARG A 123 -3.81 -15.69 -0.82
#